data_AF-A0A1H7QR34-F1
#
_entry.id   AF-A0A1H7QR34-F1
#
_cell.length_a   1.000
_cell.length_b   1.000
_cell.length_c   1.000
_cell.angle_alpha   90.00
_cell.angle_beta   90.00
_cell.angle_gamma   90.00
#
_symmetry.space_group_name_H-M   'P 1'
#
loop_
_entity.id
_entity.type
_entity.pdbx_description
1 polymer ?
#
loop_
_entity_poly.entity_id
_entity_poly.type
_entity_poly.pdbx_seq_one_letter_code
_entity_poly.pdbx_strand_id
1 'polypeptide(L)' 'MIYKKLADLSDAEQSVVLYLNQTGAASIPHLKQILGKPKLDLYPILKSLERDNLVKKVGNEYIQLV' A
#
# COMPACT_ATOMS: atom_id res chain seq x y z
N MET A 1 -11.61 -2.86 -17.24
CA MET A 1 -10.84 -2.77 -15.99
C MET A 1 -11.28 -1.50 -15.29
N ILE A 2 -11.98 -1.60 -14.16
CA ILE A 2 -12.41 -0.43 -13.39
C ILE A 2 -11.28 -0.14 -12.42
N TYR A 3 -10.49 0.90 -12.70
CA TYR A 3 -9.53 1.43 -11.74
C TYR A 3 -10.34 2.00 -10.58
N LYS A 4 -10.20 1.39 -9.40
CA LYS A 4 -10.79 1.91 -8.17
C LYS A 4 -10.14 3.26 -7.90
N LYS A 5 -10.93 4.33 -7.77
CA LYS A 5 -10.38 5.67 -7.52
C LYS A 5 -9.78 5.65 -6.11
N LEU A 6 -8.71 6.42 -5.87
CA LEU A 6 -8.11 6.57 -4.53
C LEU A 6 -9.16 6.93 -3.45
N ALA A 7 -10.24 7.59 -3.84
CA ALA A 7 -11.37 7.95 -3.00
C ALA A 7 -12.15 6.75 -2.41
N ASP A 8 -12.05 5.56 -3.01
CA ASP A 8 -12.74 4.33 -2.54
C ASP A 8 -11.85 3.47 -1.62
N LEU A 9 -10.62 3.92 -1.35
CA LEU A 9 -9.69 3.25 -0.45
C LEU A 9 -9.95 3.67 1.00
N SER A 10 -9.73 2.74 1.92
CA SER A 10 -9.68 3.08 3.35
C SER A 10 -8.52 4.04 3.66
N ASP A 11 -8.62 4.78 4.76
CA ASP A 11 -7.56 5.72 5.19
C ASP A 11 -6.17 5.05 5.27
N ALA A 12 -6.13 3.78 5.64
CA ALA A 12 -4.89 3.01 5.72
C ALA A 12 -4.34 2.62 4.34
N GLU A 13 -5.20 2.20 3.41
CA GLU A 13 -4.84 1.93 2.02
C GLU A 13 -4.34 3.21 1.32
N GLN A 14 -5.03 4.35 1.52
CA GLN A 14 -4.59 5.64 1.00
C GLN A 14 -3.23 6.03 1.56
N SER A 15 -3.00 5.84 2.86
CA SER A 15 -1.71 6.15 3.50
C SER A 15 -0.58 5.32 2.91
N VAL A 16 -0.80 4.02 2.66
CA VAL A 16 0.18 3.15 1.99
C VAL A 16 0.48 3.64 0.57
N VAL A 17 -0.55 3.91 -0.23
CA VAL A 17 -0.38 4.34 -1.62
C VAL A 17 0.33 5.69 -1.69
N LEU A 18 -0.08 6.67 -0.88
CA LEU A 18 0.56 7.99 -0.80
C LEU A 18 2.04 7.87 -0.40
N TYR A 19 2.35 7.01 0.56
CA TYR A 19 3.72 6.80 1.00
C TYR A 19 4.57 6.17 -0.11
N LEU A 20 4.07 5.12 -0.75
CA LEU A 20 4.75 4.47 -1.89
C LEU A 20 4.92 5.43 -3.08
N ASN A 21 4.00 6.37 -3.28
CA ASN A 21 4.14 7.42 -4.30
C ASN A 21 5.35 8.32 -4.02
N GLN A 22 5.57 8.65 -2.75
CA GLN A 22 6.64 9.55 -2.33
C GLN A 22 8.01 8.86 -2.30
N THR A 23 8.06 7.58 -1.91
CA THR A 23 9.33 6.85 -1.74
C THR A 23 9.67 5.92 -2.91
N GLY A 24 8.72 5.66 -3.82
CA GLY A 24 8.82 4.71 -4.92
C GLY A 24 8.66 3.25 -4.49
N ALA A 25 9.35 2.84 -3.41
CA ALA A 25 9.31 1.50 -2.85
C ALA A 25 9.35 1.53 -1.32
N ALA A 26 8.78 0.50 -0.69
CA ALA A 26 8.93 0.28 0.75
C ALA A 26 8.79 -1.20 1.14
N SER A 27 9.54 -1.61 2.16
CA SER A 27 9.41 -2.93 2.77
C SER A 27 8.28 -2.98 3.80
N ILE A 28 7.74 -4.17 4.07
CA ILE A 28 6.69 -4.37 5.11
C ILE A 28 7.11 -3.82 6.48
N PRO A 29 8.34 -4.07 7.00
CA PRO A 29 8.77 -3.49 8.27
C PRO A 29 8.72 -1.96 8.27
N HIS A 30 9.13 -1.35 7.15
CA HIS A 30 9.15 0.11 7.01
C HIS A 30 7.74 0.69 6.99
N LEU A 31 6.82 0.08 6.22
CA LEU A 31 5.41 0.46 6.20
C LEU A 31 4.76 0.33 7.59
N LYS A 32 5.07 -0.75 8.33
CA LYS A 32 4.58 -0.93 9.71
C LYS A 32 5.09 0.15 10.66
N GLN A 33 6.34 0.58 10.50
CA GLN A 33 6.95 1.63 11.31
C GLN A 33 6.32 3.00 11.01
N ILE A 34 6.21 3.36 9.73
CA ILE A 34 5.70 4.67 9.28
C ILE A 34 4.22 4.83 9.59
N LEU A 35 3.41 3.80 9.35
CA LEU A 35 1.97 3.89 9.56
C LEU A 35 1.58 3.89 11.05
N GLY A 36 2.55 3.77 11.96
CA GLY A 36 2.42 4.05 13.39
C GLY A 36 1.40 3.19 14.14
N LYS A 37 0.85 2.16 13.48
CA LYS A 37 -0.25 1.36 14.00
C LYS A 37 0.25 -0.08 14.21
N PRO A 38 0.72 -0.42 15.42
CA PRO A 38 1.12 -1.80 15.74
C PRO A 38 -0.02 -2.82 15.59
N LYS A 39 -1.29 -2.37 15.49
CA LYS A 39 -2.48 -3.19 15.24
C LYS A 39 -3.00 -3.12 13.80
N LEU A 40 -2.36 -2.37 12.90
CA LEU A 40 -2.79 -2.34 11.51
C LEU A 40 -2.30 -3.61 10.84
N ASP A 41 -3.26 -4.46 10.46
CA ASP A 41 -2.95 -5.67 9.72
C ASP A 41 -2.59 -5.29 8.29
N LEU A 42 -1.29 -5.13 8.04
CA LEU A 42 -0.78 -4.60 6.78
C LEU A 42 -1.00 -5.58 5.60
N TYR A 43 -1.06 -6.87 5.90
CA TYR A 43 -1.23 -7.92 4.89
C TYR A 43 -2.54 -7.82 4.13
N PRO A 44 -3.74 -7.72 4.76
CA PRO A 44 -4.98 -7.56 4.01
C PRO A 44 -5.03 -6.24 3.22
N ILE A 45 -4.40 -5.17 3.72
CA ILE A 45 -4.31 -3.88 3.03
C ILE A 45 -3.49 -4.02 1.74
N LEU A 46 -2.27 -4.54 1.84
CA LEU A 46 -1.39 -4.74 0.68
C LEU A 46 -2.01 -5.71 -0.33
N LYS A 47 -2.68 -6.76 0.15
CA LYS A 47 -3.39 -7.72 -0.71
C LYS A 47 -4.58 -7.08 -1.43
N SER A 48 -5.31 -6.19 -0.76
CA SER A 48 -6.40 -5.42 -1.35
C SER A 48 -5.87 -4.49 -2.44
N LEU A 49 -4.82 -3.73 -2.14
CA LEU A 49 -4.16 -2.82 -3.08
C LEU A 49 -3.55 -3.56 -4.28
N GLU A 50 -2.96 -4.74 -4.07
CA GLU A 50 -2.39 -5.56 -5.14
C GLU A 50 -3.49 -6.13 -6.06
N ARG A 51 -4.60 -6.61 -5.49
CA ARG A 51 -5.78 -7.03 -6.26
C ARG A 51 -6.33 -5.88 -7.11
N ASP A 52 -6.31 -4.67 -6.57
CA ASP A 52 -6.82 -3.48 -7.22
C ASP A 52 -5.78 -2.85 -8.19
N ASN A 53 -4.63 -3.52 -8.43
CA ASN A 53 -3.51 -3.09 -9.29
C ASN A 53 -2.92 -1.71 -8.93
N LEU A 54 -2.96 -1.34 -7.65
CA LEU A 54 -2.40 -0.07 -7.15
C LEU A 54 -0.99 -0.23 -6.61
N VAL A 55 -0.64 -1.43 -6.15
CA VAL A 55 0.70 -1.77 -5.69
C VAL A 55 1.12 -3.10 -6.25
N LYS A 56 2.42 -3.35 -6.29
CA LYS A 56 2.99 -4.63 -6.69
C LYS A 56 4.11 -5.02 -5.75
N LYS A 57 4.16 -6.29 -5.37
CA LYS A 57 5.32 -6.83 -4.67
C LYS A 57 6.46 -7.12 -5.64
N VAL A 58 7.64 -6.56 -5.38
CA VAL A 58 8.88 -6.82 -6.12
C VAL A 58 9.95 -7.24 -5.12
N GLY A 59 10.29 -8.53 -5.13
CA GLY A 59 11.17 -9.11 -4.11
C GLY A 59 10.58 -8.96 -2.70
N ASN A 60 11.26 -8.19 -1.84
CA ASN A 60 10.85 -7.95 -0.45
C ASN A 60 10.16 -6.59 -0.23
N GLU A 61 9.90 -5.85 -1.31
CA GLU A 61 9.34 -4.50 -1.26
C GLU A 61 8.03 -4.42 -2.04
N TYR A 62 7.23 -3.41 -1.71
CA TYR A 62 6.07 -3.02 -2.47
C TYR A 62 6.38 -1.72 -3.19
N ILE A 63 5.97 -1.64 -4.45
CA ILE A 63 6.03 -0.44 -5.29
C ILE A 63 4.63 -0.01 -5.66
N GLN A 64 4.42 1.28 -5.87
CA GLN A 64 3.17 1.76 -6.45
C GLN A 64 3.14 1.47 -7.96
N LEU A 65 1.99 1.03 -8.45
CA LEU A 65 1.67 0.99 -9.87
C LEU A 65 0.89 2.27 -10.21
N VAL A 66 1.37 2.99 -11.23
CA VAL A 66 0.79 4.27 -11.70
C VAL A 66 -0.42 4.02 -12.58
#